data_AF-A0A943SIV5-F1
#
_entry.id   AF-A0A943SIV5-F1
#
_cell.length_a   1.000
_cell.length_b   1.000
_cell.length_c   1.000
_cell.angle_alpha   90.00
_cell.angle_beta   90.00
_cell.angle_gamma   90.00
#
_symmetry.space_group_name_H-M   'P 1'
#
loop_
_entity.id
_entity.type
_entity.pdbx_description
1 polymer ?
#
loop_
_entity_poly.entity_id
_entity_poly.type
_entity_poly.pdbx_seq_one_letter_code
_entity_poly.pdbx_strand_id
1 'polypeptide(L)'
;MNWAKKYSRRAVCAVLCVLLLGLLCCCKAEQTPFAISKELMELLWNVDYQTFSSAPTVAFAKKHFESGYLAHFLEDPDAQTSLEQNRQNRLKSHLEDVWDLGLEQQILDGTEYTIQSLQISVFIDSFAPEYPEESFFEQGQRYLLGYQVYFVRQDGALKLAGFSFAPEGEAYLPASEKERLSEAEKQIVLGIAEQYLDARYQVEYESFSAEQVFSFYEKNLSAAFLERDGITLQFLEAQQQEFAQNHVSIRLLDCSLTAADQKMEFFDGENYGYYYHVRASYTYEITADAQYFAKKDLASTKTMEETLYFERQQSGEFCMIGAEYR
;
A
#
# COMPACT_ATOMS: atom_id res chain seq x y z
N MET A 1 2.97 20.27 7.87
CA MET A 1 3.77 21.15 8.77
C MET A 1 3.61 20.64 10.21
N ASN A 2 4.70 20.62 10.98
CA ASN A 2 4.90 19.95 12.28
C ASN A 2 3.98 20.41 13.45
N TRP A 3 3.70 19.48 14.38
CA TRP A 3 3.65 19.57 15.86
C TRP A 3 2.46 18.88 16.56
N ALA A 4 2.82 18.04 17.52
CA ALA A 4 2.01 17.16 18.36
C ALA A 4 1.26 17.86 19.52
N LYS A 5 0.18 17.23 20.02
CA LYS A 5 -0.06 17.01 21.47
C LYS A 5 -1.27 16.10 21.75
N LYS A 6 -0.97 15.00 22.46
CA LYS A 6 -1.89 14.13 23.21
C LYS A 6 -2.78 14.92 24.18
N TYR A 7 -4.07 14.56 24.28
CA TYR A 7 -4.83 14.58 25.53
C TYR A 7 -5.85 13.44 25.59
N SER A 8 -6.15 12.99 26.82
CA SER A 8 -6.78 11.73 27.17
C SER A 8 -8.16 11.92 27.85
N ARG A 9 -9.04 10.92 27.62
CA ARG A 9 -10.04 10.28 28.51
C ARG A 9 -11.17 11.05 29.23
N ARG A 10 -12.40 10.58 28.92
CA ARG A 10 -13.53 10.10 29.77
C ARG A 10 -14.47 11.11 30.50
N ALA A 11 -15.79 10.95 30.26
CA ALA A 11 -16.86 10.51 31.20
C ALA A 11 -18.26 11.03 30.72
N VAL A 12 -19.26 10.21 30.35
CA VAL A 12 -20.28 9.44 31.12
C VAL A 12 -21.65 10.17 31.30
N CYS A 13 -22.73 9.45 30.92
CA CYS A 13 -24.17 9.55 31.29
C CYS A 13 -24.99 10.80 30.91
N ALA A 14 -26.31 10.76 30.67
CA ALA A 14 -27.34 9.76 30.43
C ALA A 14 -28.66 10.52 30.12
N VAL A 15 -29.69 9.76 29.72
CA VAL A 15 -31.15 10.01 29.88
C VAL A 15 -31.97 10.17 28.58
N LEU A 16 -32.74 9.10 28.36
CA LEU A 16 -33.94 8.93 27.52
C LEU A 16 -34.97 10.05 27.72
N CYS A 17 -35.58 10.54 26.63
CA CYS A 17 -36.99 10.93 26.66
C CYS A 17 -37.60 10.79 25.25
N VAL A 18 -38.42 9.75 25.12
CA VAL A 18 -39.33 9.48 23.99
C VAL A 18 -40.37 10.59 23.92
N LEU A 19 -40.47 11.28 22.78
CA LEU A 19 -41.67 11.98 22.35
C LEU A 19 -41.73 11.94 20.82
N LEU A 20 -42.42 10.92 20.32
CA LEU A 20 -42.82 10.76 18.93
C LEU A 20 -44.18 11.45 18.74
N LEU A 21 -44.25 12.32 17.73
CA LEU A 21 -45.33 12.50 16.73
C LEU A 21 -45.67 13.96 16.49
N GLY A 22 -45.43 14.40 15.25
CA GLY A 22 -46.18 15.50 14.67
C GLY A 22 -45.40 16.58 13.92
N LEU A 23 -44.38 16.24 13.13
CA LEU A 23 -43.96 17.10 12.01
C LEU A 23 -43.82 16.25 10.76
N LEU A 24 -44.76 16.47 9.86
CA LEU A 24 -44.91 15.82 8.57
C LEU A 24 -43.66 16.01 7.71
N CYS A 25 -43.21 14.89 7.19
CA CYS A 25 -42.25 14.69 6.12
C CYS A 25 -42.26 15.79 5.06
N CYS A 26 -41.20 16.59 5.07
CA CYS A 26 -40.34 16.75 3.91
C CYS A 26 -38.88 16.54 4.34
N CYS A 27 -38.63 15.45 5.10
CA CYS A 27 -37.28 14.92 5.18
C CYS A 27 -36.97 14.35 3.80
N LYS A 28 -36.33 15.14 2.92
CA LYS A 28 -35.52 14.56 1.85
C LYS A 28 -34.66 13.51 2.57
N ALA A 29 -34.87 12.23 2.26
CA ALA A 29 -34.03 11.19 2.82
C ALA A 29 -32.59 11.58 2.49
N GLU A 30 -31.84 11.97 3.51
CA GLU A 30 -30.45 12.34 3.36
C GLU A 30 -29.75 11.08 2.85
N GLN A 31 -29.22 11.12 1.62
CA GLN A 31 -28.55 9.96 1.05
C GLN A 31 -27.36 9.63 1.95
N THR A 32 -27.30 8.40 2.43
CA THR A 32 -26.18 7.89 3.22
C THR A 32 -24.89 7.96 2.40
N PRO A 33 -23.70 8.13 3.02
CA PRO A 33 -22.42 8.09 2.32
C PRO A 33 -22.30 6.91 1.34
N PHE A 34 -22.66 5.70 1.75
CA PHE A 34 -22.67 4.52 0.88
C PHE A 34 -23.51 4.70 -0.39
N ALA A 35 -24.72 5.25 -0.28
CA ALA A 35 -25.59 5.49 -1.43
C ALA A 35 -24.99 6.51 -2.42
N ILE A 36 -24.34 7.56 -1.90
CA ILE A 36 -23.64 8.54 -2.74
C ILE A 36 -22.43 7.89 -3.42
N SER A 37 -21.65 7.10 -2.67
CA SER A 37 -20.49 6.40 -3.19
C SER A 37 -20.87 5.35 -4.24
N LYS A 38 -21.98 4.64 -4.06
CA LYS A 38 -22.49 3.68 -5.05
C LYS A 38 -22.87 4.36 -6.37
N GLU A 39 -23.60 5.48 -6.28
CA GLU A 39 -23.96 6.29 -7.46
C GLU A 39 -22.70 6.81 -8.18
N LEU A 40 -21.65 7.19 -7.43
CA LEU A 40 -20.34 7.51 -8.00
C LEU A 40 -19.71 6.32 -8.71
N MET A 41 -19.70 5.11 -8.12
CA MET A 41 -19.11 3.93 -8.76
C MET A 41 -19.82 3.57 -10.07
N GLU A 42 -21.14 3.72 -10.11
CA GLU A 42 -21.92 3.52 -11.33
C GLU A 42 -21.49 4.52 -12.42
N LEU A 43 -21.30 5.80 -12.08
CA LEU A 43 -20.84 6.81 -13.03
C LEU A 43 -19.41 6.58 -13.53
N LEU A 44 -18.53 6.01 -12.69
CA LEU A 44 -17.14 5.73 -13.05
C LEU A 44 -16.99 4.46 -13.90
N TRP A 45 -17.78 3.42 -13.63
CA TRP A 45 -17.53 2.08 -14.16
C TRP A 45 -18.62 1.49 -15.05
N ASN A 46 -19.85 2.02 -15.05
CA ASN A 46 -20.86 1.68 -16.08
C ASN A 46 -20.73 2.65 -17.27
N VAL A 47 -19.66 2.49 -18.04
CA VAL A 47 -19.25 3.47 -19.04
C VAL A 47 -18.97 2.82 -20.40
N ASP A 48 -19.33 3.55 -21.45
CA ASP A 48 -18.91 3.28 -22.83
C ASP A 48 -18.42 4.60 -23.41
N TYR A 49 -17.09 4.82 -23.43
CA TYR A 49 -16.51 6.10 -23.83
C TYR A 49 -16.72 6.46 -25.32
N GLN A 50 -17.24 5.53 -26.14
CA GLN A 50 -17.70 5.85 -27.49
C GLN A 50 -18.99 6.69 -27.47
N THR A 51 -19.83 6.52 -26.44
CA THR A 51 -21.12 7.22 -26.31
C THR A 51 -21.21 8.08 -25.04
N PHE A 52 -20.16 8.09 -24.22
CA PHE A 52 -20.10 8.83 -22.97
C PHE A 52 -20.31 10.33 -23.16
N SER A 53 -21.00 10.92 -22.18
CA SER A 53 -21.13 12.35 -21.96
C SER A 53 -20.89 12.63 -20.48
N SER A 54 -20.18 13.70 -20.16
CA SER A 54 -19.93 14.14 -18.79
C SER A 54 -21.17 14.71 -18.08
N ALA A 55 -22.29 14.91 -18.79
CA ALA A 55 -23.48 15.56 -18.23
C ALA A 55 -24.07 14.88 -16.97
N PRO A 56 -24.20 13.54 -16.89
CA PRO A 56 -24.63 12.86 -15.66
C PRO A 56 -23.65 13.09 -14.50
N THR A 57 -22.34 13.02 -14.77
CA THR A 57 -21.29 13.29 -13.77
C THR A 57 -21.32 14.73 -13.28
N VAL A 58 -21.58 15.70 -14.17
CA VAL A 58 -21.79 17.11 -13.82
C VAL A 58 -23.02 17.31 -12.92
N ALA A 59 -24.12 16.62 -13.20
CA ALA A 59 -25.32 16.67 -12.37
C ALA A 59 -25.06 16.08 -10.97
N PHE A 60 -24.33 14.97 -10.91
CA PHE A 60 -23.88 14.36 -9.66
C PHE A 60 -22.97 15.29 -8.85
N ALA A 61 -21.94 15.85 -9.49
CA ALA A 61 -20.98 16.76 -8.86
C ALA A 61 -21.67 17.97 -8.23
N LYS A 62 -22.57 18.65 -8.96
CA LYS A 62 -23.33 19.81 -8.45
C LYS A 62 -24.16 19.48 -7.20
N LYS A 63 -24.59 18.24 -7.05
CA LYS A 63 -25.38 17.78 -5.90
C LYS A 63 -24.48 17.39 -4.72
N HIS A 64 -23.36 16.72 -4.98
CA HIS A 64 -22.61 16.00 -3.96
C HIS A 64 -21.23 16.54 -3.64
N PHE A 65 -20.55 17.22 -4.56
CA PHE A 65 -19.19 17.68 -4.32
C PHE A 65 -19.17 18.86 -3.35
N GLU A 66 -18.09 18.93 -2.57
CA GLU A 66 -17.74 20.12 -1.80
C GLU A 66 -17.33 21.27 -2.74
N SER A 67 -17.47 22.51 -2.27
CA SER A 67 -17.39 23.71 -3.13
C SER A 67 -16.06 23.89 -3.89
N GLY A 68 -14.92 23.57 -3.28
CA GLY A 68 -13.61 23.67 -3.91
C GLY A 68 -13.44 22.63 -5.03
N TYR A 69 -13.70 21.36 -4.71
CA TYR A 69 -13.65 20.25 -5.65
C TYR A 69 -14.67 20.42 -6.79
N LEU A 70 -15.87 20.92 -6.49
CA LEU A 70 -16.86 21.25 -7.50
C LEU A 70 -16.38 22.34 -8.46
N ALA A 71 -15.80 23.43 -7.95
CA ALA A 71 -15.32 24.52 -8.77
C ALA A 71 -14.27 24.02 -9.77
N HIS A 72 -13.29 23.25 -9.28
CA HIS A 72 -12.25 22.66 -10.13
C HIS A 72 -12.83 21.67 -11.15
N PHE A 73 -13.73 20.78 -10.75
CA PHE A 73 -14.34 19.81 -11.66
C PHE A 73 -15.12 20.48 -12.81
N LEU A 74 -15.78 21.61 -12.54
CA LEU A 74 -16.57 22.34 -13.52
C LEU A 74 -15.75 23.20 -14.50
N GLU A 75 -14.43 23.38 -14.27
CA GLU A 75 -13.55 24.09 -15.21
C GLU A 75 -13.46 23.35 -16.55
N ASP A 76 -13.31 22.01 -16.50
CA ASP A 76 -13.28 21.14 -17.67
C ASP A 76 -13.75 19.72 -17.32
N PRO A 77 -15.07 19.46 -17.30
CA PRO A 77 -15.60 18.14 -16.93
C PRO A 77 -15.15 16.99 -17.84
N ASP A 78 -14.85 17.28 -19.11
CA ASP A 78 -14.43 16.28 -20.07
C ASP A 78 -12.96 15.89 -19.83
N ALA A 79 -12.08 16.85 -19.54
CA ALA A 79 -10.72 16.55 -19.11
C ALA A 79 -10.68 15.84 -17.75
N GLN A 80 -11.52 16.24 -16.79
CA GLN A 80 -11.59 15.65 -15.45
C GLN A 80 -12.14 14.21 -15.46
N THR A 81 -12.79 13.79 -16.54
CA THR A 81 -13.20 12.40 -16.78
C THR A 81 -12.30 11.67 -17.78
N SER A 82 -11.19 12.30 -18.18
CA SER A 82 -10.26 11.80 -19.20
C SER A 82 -10.97 11.35 -20.49
N LEU A 83 -12.03 12.06 -20.89
CA LEU A 83 -12.96 11.64 -21.95
C LEU A 83 -12.24 11.32 -23.26
N GLU A 84 -11.38 12.22 -23.73
CA GLU A 84 -10.66 12.03 -25.00
C GLU A 84 -9.75 10.81 -24.96
N GLN A 85 -8.95 10.67 -23.89
CA GLN A 85 -8.03 9.55 -23.71
C GLN A 85 -8.78 8.22 -23.60
N ASN A 86 -9.83 8.15 -22.78
CA ASN A 86 -10.62 6.93 -22.61
C ASN A 86 -11.40 6.55 -23.87
N ARG A 87 -11.82 7.54 -24.68
CA ARG A 87 -12.42 7.28 -26.00
C ARG A 87 -11.40 6.74 -26.99
N GLN A 88 -10.18 7.28 -27.01
CA GLN A 88 -9.08 6.74 -27.83
C GLN A 88 -8.73 5.32 -27.42
N ASN A 89 -8.65 5.06 -26.11
CA ASN A 89 -8.43 3.75 -25.52
C ASN A 89 -9.64 2.80 -25.66
N ARG A 90 -10.75 3.25 -26.27
CA ARG A 90 -11.98 2.48 -26.47
C ARG A 90 -12.51 1.85 -25.18
N LEU A 91 -12.32 2.51 -24.04
CA LEU A 91 -12.71 1.98 -22.75
C LEU A 91 -14.23 1.80 -22.70
N LYS A 92 -14.63 0.56 -22.44
CA LYS A 92 -15.99 0.16 -22.09
C LYS A 92 -15.91 -0.82 -20.92
N SER A 93 -16.71 -0.56 -19.90
CA SER A 93 -16.80 -1.42 -18.73
C SER A 93 -18.22 -1.43 -18.18
N HIS A 94 -18.50 -2.42 -17.34
CA HIS A 94 -19.67 -2.40 -16.48
C HIS A 94 -19.32 -2.83 -15.06
N LEU A 95 -19.98 -2.15 -14.13
CA LEU A 95 -19.97 -2.43 -12.71
C LEU A 95 -20.92 -3.61 -12.45
N GLU A 96 -20.39 -4.69 -11.91
CA GLU A 96 -21.15 -5.88 -11.58
C GLU A 96 -21.71 -5.81 -10.16
N ASP A 97 -20.87 -5.44 -9.19
CA ASP A 97 -21.22 -5.43 -7.77
C ASP A 97 -20.57 -4.27 -7.00
N VAL A 98 -21.21 -3.86 -5.90
CA VAL A 98 -20.70 -2.86 -4.94
C VAL A 98 -21.00 -3.35 -3.52
N TRP A 99 -19.94 -3.56 -2.74
CA TRP A 99 -20.01 -3.97 -1.34
C TRP A 99 -19.63 -2.82 -0.41
N ASP A 100 -20.44 -2.64 0.64
CA ASP A 100 -20.17 -1.70 1.73
C ASP A 100 -19.18 -2.34 2.71
N LEU A 101 -17.97 -1.76 2.84
CA LEU A 101 -16.96 -2.22 3.79
C LEU A 101 -16.99 -1.44 5.11
N GLY A 102 -17.86 -0.43 5.21
CA GLY A 102 -18.08 0.35 6.42
C GLY A 102 -17.60 1.79 6.34
N LEU A 103 -17.83 2.49 7.45
CA LEU A 103 -17.57 3.91 7.64
C LEU A 103 -16.60 4.13 8.78
N GLU A 104 -15.68 5.07 8.58
CA GLU A 104 -14.80 5.57 9.63
C GLU A 104 -14.72 7.10 9.63
N GLN A 105 -14.29 7.64 10.77
CA GLN A 105 -13.96 9.06 10.90
C GLN A 105 -12.44 9.18 11.03
N GLN A 106 -11.84 10.05 10.22
CA GLN A 106 -10.41 10.35 10.30
C GLN A 106 -10.17 11.85 10.24
N ILE A 107 -9.08 12.30 10.86
CA ILE A 107 -8.62 13.69 10.75
C ILE A 107 -7.38 13.70 9.89
N LEU A 108 -7.48 14.29 8.70
CA LEU A 108 -6.39 14.44 7.75
C LEU A 108 -6.09 15.93 7.59
N ASP A 109 -4.83 16.33 7.83
CA ASP A 109 -4.39 17.73 7.77
C ASP A 109 -5.29 18.72 8.55
N GLY A 110 -5.83 18.27 9.70
CA GLY A 110 -6.69 19.07 10.56
C GLY A 110 -8.15 19.17 10.11
N THR A 111 -8.54 18.48 9.04
CA THR A 111 -9.92 18.39 8.55
C THR A 111 -10.51 17.04 8.93
N GLU A 112 -11.73 17.05 9.48
CA GLU A 112 -12.47 15.83 9.82
C GLU A 112 -13.17 15.28 8.57
N TYR A 113 -12.85 14.04 8.21
CA TYR A 113 -13.43 13.30 7.11
C TYR A 113 -14.25 12.13 7.63
N THR A 114 -15.42 11.96 7.04
CA THR A 114 -16.14 10.68 7.02
C THR A 114 -15.67 9.91 5.80
N ILE A 115 -15.03 8.75 6.00
CA ILE A 115 -14.51 7.92 4.92
C ILE A 115 -15.43 6.71 4.76
N GLN A 116 -16.00 6.56 3.56
CA GLN A 116 -16.74 5.37 3.15
C GLN A 116 -15.79 4.43 2.42
N SER A 117 -15.57 3.25 2.99
CA SER A 117 -14.85 2.17 2.32
C SER A 117 -15.83 1.29 1.55
N LEU A 118 -15.46 0.92 0.33
CA LEU A 118 -16.25 0.05 -0.52
C LEU A 118 -15.37 -0.82 -1.39
N GLN A 119 -15.87 -1.97 -1.78
CA GLN A 119 -15.27 -2.85 -2.76
C GLN A 119 -16.21 -2.91 -3.96
N ILE A 120 -15.67 -2.92 -5.16
CA ILE A 120 -16.45 -3.11 -6.38
C ILE A 120 -15.91 -4.26 -7.20
N SER A 121 -16.79 -4.89 -7.97
CA SER A 121 -16.40 -5.75 -9.08
C SER A 121 -16.73 -5.09 -10.40
N VAL A 122 -15.74 -5.00 -11.28
CA VAL A 122 -15.87 -4.40 -12.60
C VAL A 122 -15.37 -5.36 -13.67
N PHE A 123 -16.07 -5.39 -14.79
CA PHE A 123 -15.66 -6.12 -15.98
C PHE A 123 -15.29 -5.14 -17.10
N ILE A 124 -14.15 -5.37 -17.76
CA ILE A 124 -13.67 -4.54 -18.86
C ILE A 124 -14.11 -5.16 -20.20
N ASP A 125 -15.18 -4.65 -20.78
CA ASP A 125 -15.74 -5.15 -22.04
C ASP A 125 -14.84 -4.87 -23.24
N SER A 126 -14.26 -3.66 -23.30
CA SER A 126 -13.35 -3.26 -24.36
C SER A 126 -12.34 -2.26 -23.81
N PHE A 127 -11.07 -2.46 -24.17
CA PHE A 127 -10.00 -1.55 -23.81
C PHE A 127 -8.78 -1.82 -24.69
N ALA A 128 -8.31 -0.78 -25.37
CA ALA A 128 -7.22 -0.80 -26.33
C ALA A 128 -6.34 0.44 -26.10
N PRO A 129 -5.59 0.48 -24.99
CA PRO A 129 -4.72 1.61 -24.67
C PRO A 129 -3.57 1.75 -25.69
N GLU A 130 -3.02 2.96 -25.80
CA GLU A 130 -1.84 3.23 -26.64
C GLU A 130 -0.63 2.36 -26.25
N TYR A 131 -0.45 2.13 -24.95
CA TYR A 131 0.61 1.30 -24.36
C TYR A 131 0.00 0.15 -23.54
N PRO A 132 -0.40 -0.98 -24.18
CA PRO A 132 -0.98 -2.14 -23.48
C PRO A 132 -0.07 -2.73 -22.40
N GLU A 133 1.23 -2.71 -22.62
CA GLU A 133 2.24 -3.21 -21.69
C GLU A 133 2.29 -2.41 -20.38
N GLU A 134 2.01 -1.10 -20.42
CA GLU A 134 1.96 -0.22 -19.25
C GLU A 134 0.59 -0.27 -18.55
N SER A 135 -0.36 -1.05 -19.09
CA SER A 135 -1.72 -1.05 -18.58
C SER A 135 -2.02 -2.16 -17.59
N PHE A 136 -2.78 -1.80 -16.56
CA PHE A 136 -3.26 -2.70 -15.52
C PHE A 136 -4.51 -3.47 -15.96
N PHE A 137 -5.39 -2.78 -16.68
CA PHE A 137 -6.64 -3.33 -17.17
C PHE A 137 -6.43 -4.04 -18.51
N GLU A 138 -7.04 -5.20 -18.62
CA GLU A 138 -7.05 -6.04 -19.82
C GLU A 138 -8.49 -6.24 -20.25
N GLN A 139 -8.70 -6.25 -21.56
CA GLN A 139 -10.00 -6.56 -22.14
C GLN A 139 -10.44 -7.99 -21.77
N GLY A 140 -11.71 -8.13 -21.40
CA GLY A 140 -12.34 -9.41 -21.07
C GLY A 140 -12.03 -9.91 -19.65
N GLN A 141 -11.40 -9.07 -18.82
CA GLN A 141 -11.07 -9.41 -17.44
C GLN A 141 -12.01 -8.74 -16.44
N ARG A 142 -12.11 -9.39 -15.28
CA ARG A 142 -12.82 -8.91 -14.09
C ARG A 142 -11.80 -8.46 -13.05
N TYR A 143 -12.09 -7.34 -12.40
CA TYR A 143 -11.26 -6.75 -11.36
C TYR A 143 -12.08 -6.51 -10.10
N LEU A 144 -11.44 -6.71 -8.95
CA LEU A 144 -11.92 -6.24 -7.65
C LEU A 144 -11.13 -4.99 -7.28
N LEU A 145 -11.83 -3.90 -6.97
CA LEU A 145 -11.22 -2.62 -6.61
C LEU A 145 -11.75 -2.15 -5.27
N GLY A 146 -10.86 -1.86 -4.33
CA GLY A 146 -11.16 -1.19 -3.07
C GLY A 146 -11.13 0.33 -3.26
N TYR A 147 -12.13 1.02 -2.74
CA TYR A 147 -12.29 2.46 -2.81
C TYR A 147 -12.41 3.06 -1.41
N GLN A 148 -11.81 4.22 -1.23
CA GLN A 148 -12.07 5.12 -0.11
C GLN A 148 -12.69 6.41 -0.67
N VAL A 149 -13.91 6.73 -0.26
CA VAL A 149 -14.61 7.95 -0.65
C VAL A 149 -14.69 8.89 0.54
N TYR A 150 -14.15 10.09 0.37
CA TYR A 150 -13.93 11.07 1.42
C TYR A 150 -15.06 12.09 1.44
N PHE A 151 -15.69 12.26 2.60
CA PHE A 151 -16.73 13.25 2.81
C PHE A 151 -16.35 14.23 3.90
N VAL A 152 -16.56 15.52 3.65
CA VAL A 152 -16.42 16.60 4.64
C VAL A 152 -17.78 17.18 4.97
N ARG A 153 -17.92 17.75 6.16
CA ARG A 153 -19.14 18.49 6.53
C ARG A 153 -19.03 19.93 6.03
N GLN A 154 -19.90 20.30 5.09
CA GLN A 154 -19.99 21.66 4.56
C GLN A 154 -21.44 22.14 4.67
N ASP A 155 -21.66 23.31 5.27
CA ASP A 155 -22.99 23.93 5.43
C ASP A 155 -24.04 22.99 6.07
N GLY A 156 -23.59 22.14 6.98
CA GLY A 156 -24.43 21.17 7.70
C GLY A 156 -24.73 19.87 6.96
N ALA A 157 -24.24 19.68 5.73
CA ALA A 157 -24.39 18.45 4.95
C ALA A 157 -23.04 17.76 4.70
N LEU A 158 -23.06 16.44 4.51
CA LEU A 158 -21.88 15.71 4.01
C LEU A 158 -21.71 15.95 2.51
N LYS A 159 -20.49 16.31 2.12
CA LYS A 159 -20.10 16.62 0.74
C LYS A 159 -18.85 15.83 0.38
N LEU A 160 -18.83 15.28 -0.83
CA LEU A 160 -17.71 14.53 -1.36
C LEU A 160 -16.53 15.48 -1.61
N ALA A 161 -15.40 15.17 -0.99
CA ALA A 161 -14.14 15.91 -1.09
C ALA A 161 -13.07 15.19 -1.92
N GLY A 162 -13.30 13.92 -2.25
CA GLY A 162 -12.44 13.14 -3.12
C GLY A 162 -12.71 11.65 -2.99
N PHE A 163 -12.00 10.87 -3.80
CA PHE A 163 -11.97 9.41 -3.69
C PHE A 163 -10.60 8.90 -4.15
N SER A 164 -10.21 7.75 -3.63
CA SER A 164 -9.07 6.98 -4.10
C SER A 164 -9.49 5.53 -4.30
N PHE A 165 -8.75 4.80 -5.13
CA PHE A 165 -8.94 3.37 -5.28
C PHE A 165 -7.60 2.64 -5.33
N ALA A 166 -7.63 1.36 -4.97
CA ALA A 166 -6.56 0.40 -5.12
C ALA A 166 -7.19 -0.93 -5.55
N PRO A 167 -6.53 -1.75 -6.38
CA PRO A 167 -7.02 -3.10 -6.63
C PRO A 167 -6.98 -3.93 -5.34
N GLU A 168 -7.86 -4.94 -5.29
CA GLU A 168 -7.84 -5.94 -4.23
C GLU A 168 -7.23 -7.24 -4.75
N GLY A 169 -6.32 -7.82 -3.96
CA GLY A 169 -5.66 -9.08 -4.30
C GLY A 169 -4.28 -8.87 -4.94
N GLU A 170 -4.03 -9.52 -6.08
CA GLU A 170 -2.75 -9.42 -6.80
C GLU A 170 -2.44 -7.95 -7.10
N ALA A 171 -1.19 -7.54 -6.83
CA ALA A 171 -0.75 -6.15 -6.91
C ALA A 171 -1.06 -5.57 -8.29
N TYR A 172 -1.37 -4.28 -8.33
CA TYR A 172 -1.50 -3.47 -9.53
C TYR A 172 -0.22 -3.62 -10.35
N LEU A 173 -0.17 -4.57 -11.29
CA LEU A 173 0.99 -4.78 -12.16
C LEU A 173 0.60 -4.45 -13.60
N PRO A 174 1.35 -3.56 -14.27
CA PRO A 174 1.26 -3.42 -15.72
C PRO A 174 1.50 -4.77 -16.39
N ALA A 175 0.94 -4.98 -17.57
CA ALA A 175 1.13 -6.24 -18.30
C ALA A 175 2.62 -6.59 -18.53
N SER A 176 3.51 -5.60 -18.65
CA SER A 176 4.97 -5.80 -18.70
C SER A 176 5.57 -6.41 -17.43
N GLU A 177 4.92 -6.21 -16.28
CA GLU A 177 5.41 -6.61 -14.97
C GLU A 177 4.79 -7.90 -14.44
N LYS A 178 3.85 -8.50 -15.17
CA LYS A 178 3.18 -9.76 -14.79
C LYS A 178 4.04 -11.01 -14.97
N GLU A 179 5.30 -10.84 -15.35
CA GLU A 179 6.24 -11.95 -15.44
C GLU A 179 6.39 -12.64 -14.07
N ARG A 180 6.22 -13.97 -14.07
CA ARG A 180 6.31 -14.79 -12.87
C ARG A 180 7.69 -15.42 -12.75
N LEU A 181 8.14 -15.60 -11.51
CA LEU A 181 9.32 -16.43 -11.23
C LEU A 181 9.01 -17.89 -11.56
N SER A 182 9.92 -18.55 -12.26
CA SER A 182 9.95 -20.01 -12.33
C SER A 182 10.31 -20.60 -10.96
N GLU A 183 10.00 -21.88 -10.74
CA GLU A 183 10.36 -22.56 -9.48
C GLU A 183 11.87 -22.52 -9.20
N ALA A 184 12.71 -22.62 -10.23
CA ALA A 184 14.16 -22.50 -10.08
C ALA A 184 14.57 -21.11 -9.59
N GLU A 185 13.97 -20.05 -10.14
CA GLU A 185 14.26 -18.67 -9.74
C GLU A 185 13.72 -18.35 -8.35
N LYS A 186 12.57 -18.93 -7.96
CA LYS A 186 12.08 -18.85 -6.58
C LYS A 186 13.10 -19.41 -5.60
N GLN A 187 13.72 -20.55 -5.91
CA GLN A 187 14.76 -21.11 -5.05
C GLN A 187 16.00 -20.20 -4.98
N ILE A 188 16.33 -19.48 -6.05
CA ILE A 188 17.44 -18.50 -6.03
C ILE A 188 17.12 -17.36 -5.07
N VAL A 189 15.97 -16.70 -5.21
CA VAL A 189 15.62 -15.55 -4.34
C VAL A 189 15.41 -15.98 -2.89
N LEU A 190 14.87 -17.19 -2.65
CA LEU A 190 14.78 -17.78 -1.31
C LEU A 190 16.17 -18.03 -0.71
N GLY A 191 17.12 -18.56 -1.49
CA GLY A 191 18.48 -18.77 -1.03
C GLY A 191 19.22 -17.48 -0.70
N ILE A 192 19.02 -16.41 -1.48
CA ILE A 192 19.57 -15.09 -1.16
C ILE A 192 18.92 -14.53 0.12
N ALA A 193 17.60 -14.65 0.26
CA ALA A 193 16.86 -14.22 1.46
C ALA A 193 17.34 -14.95 2.73
N GLU A 194 17.54 -16.27 2.65
CA GLU A 194 18.06 -17.07 3.76
C GLU A 194 19.46 -16.60 4.17
N GLN A 195 20.38 -16.46 3.21
CA GLN A 195 21.74 -15.97 3.49
C GLN A 195 21.76 -14.54 4.02
N TYR A 196 20.83 -13.69 3.57
CA TYR A 196 20.67 -12.34 4.10
C TYR A 196 20.25 -12.35 5.57
N LEU A 197 19.31 -13.21 5.95
CA LEU A 197 18.90 -13.37 7.35
C LEU A 197 20.01 -13.99 8.20
N ASP A 198 20.74 -14.99 7.69
CA ASP A 198 21.88 -15.58 8.38
C ASP A 198 22.97 -14.54 8.66
N ALA A 199 23.31 -13.72 7.66
CA ALA A 199 24.29 -12.65 7.82
C ALA A 199 23.90 -11.63 8.92
N ARG A 200 22.61 -11.44 9.18
CA ARG A 200 22.08 -10.50 10.19
C ARG A 200 21.81 -11.13 11.55
N TYR A 201 21.36 -12.38 11.57
CA TYR A 201 20.75 -13.02 12.74
C TYR A 201 21.37 -14.36 13.11
N GLN A 202 22.48 -14.74 12.47
CA GLN A 202 23.30 -15.88 12.87
C GLN A 202 24.72 -15.40 13.18
N VAL A 203 24.85 -14.70 14.32
CA VAL A 203 26.07 -14.05 14.79
C VAL A 203 26.58 -14.78 16.02
N GLU A 204 27.85 -15.18 15.98
CA GLU A 204 28.58 -15.62 17.18
C GLU A 204 29.74 -14.66 17.41
N TYR A 205 29.79 -13.98 18.57
CA TYR A 205 30.77 -12.90 18.78
C TYR A 205 32.23 -13.34 18.60
N GLU A 206 32.53 -14.63 18.83
CA GLU A 206 33.88 -15.19 18.71
C GLU A 206 34.33 -15.40 17.25
N SER A 207 33.39 -15.59 16.33
CA SER A 207 33.67 -15.97 14.94
C SER A 207 33.02 -15.05 13.90
N PHE A 208 32.27 -14.03 14.32
CA PHE A 208 31.68 -13.05 13.41
C PHE A 208 32.76 -12.34 12.60
N SER A 209 32.58 -12.31 11.27
CA SER A 209 33.52 -11.70 10.33
C SER A 209 32.80 -10.65 9.49
N ALA A 210 33.14 -9.39 9.70
CA ALA A 210 32.64 -8.26 8.92
C ALA A 210 32.96 -8.45 7.42
N GLU A 211 34.16 -8.93 7.08
CA GLU A 211 34.58 -9.18 5.70
C GLU A 211 33.72 -10.24 4.99
N GLN A 212 33.41 -11.35 5.67
CA GLN A 212 32.57 -12.41 5.09
C GLN A 212 31.14 -11.92 4.84
N VAL A 213 30.57 -11.20 5.81
CA VAL A 213 29.23 -10.60 5.68
C VAL A 213 29.21 -9.55 4.56
N PHE A 214 30.22 -8.68 4.53
CA PHE A 214 30.31 -7.65 3.50
C PHE A 214 30.49 -8.24 2.10
N SER A 215 31.29 -9.28 1.94
CA SER A 215 31.46 -9.97 0.65
C SER A 215 30.16 -10.60 0.14
N PHE A 216 29.34 -11.14 1.05
CA PHE A 216 27.99 -11.59 0.70
C PHE A 216 27.12 -10.41 0.26
N TYR A 217 27.14 -9.30 0.99
CA TYR A 217 26.35 -8.10 0.67
C TYR A 217 26.75 -7.49 -0.68
N GLU A 218 28.04 -7.28 -0.95
CA GLU A 218 28.51 -6.76 -2.24
C GLU A 218 28.09 -7.64 -3.43
N LYS A 219 27.98 -8.95 -3.21
CA LYS A 219 27.61 -9.88 -4.26
C LYS A 219 26.10 -9.91 -4.53
N ASN A 220 25.27 -9.81 -3.49
CA ASN A 220 23.85 -10.14 -3.58
C ASN A 220 22.90 -8.96 -3.35
N LEU A 221 23.39 -7.83 -2.83
CA LEU A 221 22.60 -6.62 -2.63
C LEU A 221 23.01 -5.57 -3.65
N SER A 222 22.05 -4.74 -4.07
CA SER A 222 22.36 -3.62 -4.97
C SER A 222 23.20 -2.56 -4.25
N ALA A 223 24.06 -1.88 -5.01
CA ALA A 223 24.88 -0.79 -4.46
C ALA A 223 24.01 0.32 -3.84
N ALA A 224 22.89 0.64 -4.48
CA ALA A 224 21.92 1.62 -3.97
C ALA A 224 21.31 1.19 -2.63
N PHE A 225 21.02 -0.11 -2.44
CA PHE A 225 20.56 -0.61 -1.15
C PHE A 225 21.64 -0.45 -0.07
N LEU A 226 22.87 -0.86 -0.36
CA LEU A 226 23.97 -0.72 0.60
C LEU A 226 24.21 0.73 1.01
N GLU A 227 24.18 1.65 0.05
CA GLU A 227 24.33 3.09 0.31
C GLU A 227 23.17 3.64 1.14
N ARG A 228 21.92 3.36 0.74
CA ARG A 228 20.71 3.83 1.42
C ARG A 228 20.65 3.39 2.89
N ASP A 229 21.04 2.15 3.16
CA ASP A 229 21.01 1.57 4.50
C ASP A 229 22.33 1.81 5.27
N GLY A 230 23.30 2.52 4.68
CA GLY A 230 24.57 2.85 5.31
C GLY A 230 25.45 1.63 5.60
N ILE A 231 25.27 0.54 4.85
CA ILE A 231 25.98 -0.72 5.03
C ILE A 231 27.34 -0.60 4.32
N THR A 232 28.39 -0.42 5.12
CA THR A 232 29.78 -0.38 4.66
C THR A 232 30.61 -1.41 5.42
N LEU A 233 31.75 -1.83 4.86
CA LEU A 233 32.69 -2.68 5.58
C LEU A 233 33.10 -2.04 6.92
N GLN A 234 33.38 -0.73 6.94
CA GLN A 234 33.73 0.00 8.15
C GLN A 234 32.62 -0.04 9.22
N PHE A 235 31.36 0.06 8.81
CA PHE A 235 30.21 -0.08 9.72
C PHE A 235 30.16 -1.49 10.32
N LEU A 236 30.33 -2.53 9.51
CA LEU A 236 30.34 -3.92 9.96
C LEU A 236 31.54 -4.25 10.86
N GLU A 237 32.72 -3.69 10.59
CA GLU A 237 33.90 -3.83 11.45
C GLU A 237 33.67 -3.18 12.82
N ALA A 238 33.04 -2.01 12.85
CA ALA A 238 32.65 -1.37 14.11
C ALA A 238 31.62 -2.22 14.89
N GLN A 239 30.67 -2.82 14.18
CA GLN A 239 29.69 -3.74 14.76
C GLN A 239 30.37 -5.00 15.32
N GLN A 240 31.32 -5.58 14.59
CA GLN A 240 32.12 -6.73 15.04
C GLN A 240 32.85 -6.42 16.36
N GLN A 241 33.46 -5.24 16.48
CA GLN A 241 34.13 -4.81 17.70
C GLN A 241 33.14 -4.62 18.86
N GLU A 242 31.98 -4.00 18.63
CA GLU A 242 30.93 -3.84 19.65
C GLU A 242 30.42 -5.21 20.13
N PHE A 243 30.17 -6.14 19.20
CA PHE A 243 29.67 -7.47 19.53
C PHE A 243 30.68 -8.27 20.34
N ALA A 244 31.96 -8.26 19.96
CA ALA A 244 33.01 -8.91 20.74
C ALA A 244 33.16 -8.33 22.15
N GLN A 245 33.05 -7.00 22.30
CA GLN A 245 33.19 -6.34 23.61
C GLN A 245 32.05 -6.65 24.58
N ASN A 246 30.85 -6.93 24.07
CA ASN A 246 29.64 -7.15 24.86
C ASN A 246 29.14 -8.61 24.80
N HIS A 247 29.96 -9.51 24.26
CA HIS A 247 29.67 -10.94 24.07
C HIS A 247 28.33 -11.19 23.36
N VAL A 248 28.06 -10.42 22.29
CA VAL A 248 26.78 -10.45 21.57
C VAL A 248 26.75 -11.61 20.57
N SER A 249 25.95 -12.62 20.87
CA SER A 249 25.54 -13.64 19.89
C SER A 249 24.07 -13.45 19.53
N ILE A 250 23.75 -13.64 18.25
CA ILE A 250 22.40 -13.58 17.71
C ILE A 250 22.13 -14.91 17.02
N ARG A 251 20.98 -15.53 17.33
CA ARG A 251 20.59 -16.81 16.75
C ARG A 251 19.20 -16.73 16.15
N LEU A 252 19.08 -17.19 14.91
CA LEU A 252 17.80 -17.42 14.27
C LEU A 252 17.18 -18.70 14.87
N LEU A 253 16.01 -18.57 15.50
CA LEU A 253 15.32 -19.68 16.16
C LEU A 253 14.31 -20.35 15.23
N ASP A 254 13.56 -19.53 14.50
CA ASP A 254 12.54 -19.96 13.55
C ASP A 254 12.55 -19.00 12.37
N CYS A 255 12.32 -19.54 11.18
CA CYS A 255 12.30 -18.77 9.94
C CYS A 255 11.36 -19.41 8.93
N SER A 256 10.48 -18.59 8.38
CA SER A 256 9.60 -18.93 7.26
C SER A 256 9.81 -17.91 6.14
N LEU A 257 10.23 -18.41 4.98
CA LEU A 257 10.42 -17.62 3.77
C LEU A 257 9.41 -18.07 2.71
N THR A 258 8.70 -17.12 2.11
CA THR A 258 7.76 -17.38 1.02
C THR A 258 8.01 -16.41 -0.13
N ALA A 259 8.50 -16.92 -1.26
CA ALA A 259 8.62 -16.15 -2.49
C ALA A 259 7.23 -15.97 -3.12
N ALA A 260 6.92 -14.74 -3.52
CA ALA A 260 5.68 -14.46 -4.24
C ALA A 260 5.77 -14.88 -5.70
N ASP A 261 4.62 -15.21 -6.28
CA ASP A 261 4.50 -15.53 -7.71
C ASP A 261 4.62 -14.29 -8.61
N GLN A 262 4.35 -13.11 -8.06
CA GLN A 262 4.26 -11.86 -8.80
C GLN A 262 5.08 -10.76 -8.13
N LYS A 263 5.39 -9.73 -8.91
CA LYS A 263 6.04 -8.52 -8.42
C LYS A 263 5.10 -7.71 -7.52
N MET A 264 5.69 -6.80 -6.75
CA MET A 264 4.98 -5.82 -5.94
C MET A 264 5.63 -4.46 -6.14
N GLU A 265 4.82 -3.40 -6.11
CA GLU A 265 5.34 -2.04 -6.13
C GLU A 265 6.13 -1.77 -4.84
N PHE A 266 7.30 -1.16 -4.99
CA PHE A 266 8.15 -0.74 -3.88
C PHE A 266 8.88 0.55 -4.25
N PHE A 267 9.06 1.43 -3.26
CA PHE A 267 9.88 2.63 -3.40
C PHE A 267 11.31 2.30 -3.03
N ASP A 268 12.22 2.28 -4.01
CA ASP A 268 13.62 1.91 -3.80
C ASP A 268 14.49 3.03 -3.21
N GLY A 269 13.89 4.17 -2.85
CA GLY A 269 14.58 5.35 -2.36
C GLY A 269 14.71 6.45 -3.40
N GLU A 270 14.63 6.12 -4.69
CA GLU A 270 14.62 7.08 -5.79
C GLU A 270 13.28 7.10 -6.51
N ASN A 271 12.77 5.92 -6.89
CA ASN A 271 11.57 5.76 -7.68
C ASN A 271 10.67 4.64 -7.15
N TYR A 272 9.39 4.69 -7.53
CA TYR A 272 8.51 3.54 -7.42
C TYR A 272 8.78 2.60 -8.60
N GLY A 273 8.96 1.30 -8.31
CA GLY A 273 9.18 0.25 -9.29
C GLY A 273 8.53 -1.06 -8.87
N TYR A 274 8.51 -2.05 -9.76
CA TYR A 274 7.91 -3.36 -9.52
C TYR A 274 8.99 -4.42 -9.34
N TYR A 275 9.04 -5.05 -8.17
CA TYR A 275 10.11 -5.96 -7.80
C TYR A 275 9.56 -7.31 -7.35
N TYR A 276 10.31 -8.36 -7.61
CA TYR A 276 10.03 -9.67 -7.03
C TYR A 276 10.23 -9.58 -5.52
N HIS A 277 9.51 -10.38 -4.74
CA HIS A 277 9.65 -10.27 -3.30
C HIS A 277 9.51 -11.60 -2.56
N VAL A 278 10.16 -11.67 -1.40
CA VAL A 278 10.08 -12.75 -0.43
C VAL A 278 9.52 -12.19 0.86
N ARG A 279 8.46 -12.80 1.38
CA ARG A 279 7.98 -12.52 2.74
C ARG A 279 8.76 -13.38 3.72
N ALA A 280 9.34 -12.73 4.72
CA ALA A 280 10.09 -13.36 5.78
C ALA A 280 9.36 -13.15 7.11
N SER A 281 9.07 -14.25 7.80
CA SER A 281 8.62 -14.24 9.19
C SER A 281 9.61 -15.04 10.01
N TYR A 282 10.24 -14.42 10.99
CA TYR A 282 11.30 -15.07 11.73
C TYR A 282 11.38 -14.60 13.18
N THR A 283 11.93 -15.46 14.03
CA THR A 283 12.22 -15.14 15.43
C THR A 283 13.70 -15.33 15.68
N TYR A 284 14.33 -14.33 16.28
CA TYR A 284 15.72 -14.41 16.70
C TYR A 284 15.87 -14.16 18.19
N GLU A 285 16.95 -14.71 18.75
CA GLU A 285 17.38 -14.51 20.12
C GLU A 285 18.72 -13.78 20.14
N ILE A 286 18.87 -12.85 21.07
CA ILE A 286 20.14 -12.19 21.40
C ILE A 286 20.59 -12.71 22.76
N THR A 287 21.84 -13.12 22.85
CA THR A 287 22.58 -13.30 24.09
C THR A 287 23.68 -12.25 24.15
N ALA A 288 23.77 -11.51 25.25
CA ALA A 288 24.76 -10.45 25.44
C ALA A 288 24.92 -10.13 26.94
N ASP A 289 25.89 -9.29 27.27
CA ASP A 289 26.04 -8.75 28.62
C ASP A 289 24.82 -7.90 29.04
N ALA A 290 24.44 -7.94 30.32
CA ALA A 290 23.25 -7.23 30.82
C ALA A 290 23.28 -5.71 30.57
N GLN A 291 24.48 -5.11 30.55
CA GLN A 291 24.66 -3.70 30.24
C GLN A 291 24.34 -3.36 28.78
N TYR A 292 24.55 -4.30 27.86
CA TYR A 292 24.22 -4.14 26.45
C TYR A 292 22.71 -4.01 26.26
N PHE A 293 21.94 -4.92 26.86
CA PHE A 293 20.48 -4.86 26.86
C PHE A 293 19.95 -3.56 27.46
N ALA A 294 20.49 -3.16 28.63
CA ALA A 294 20.07 -1.93 29.30
C ALA A 294 20.40 -0.66 28.49
N LYS A 295 21.55 -0.62 27.79
CA LYS A 295 21.98 0.53 27.00
C LYS A 295 21.19 0.67 25.69
N LYS A 296 20.84 -0.46 25.05
CA LYS A 296 20.19 -0.49 23.73
C LYS A 296 18.68 -0.62 23.81
N ASP A 297 18.11 -0.81 25.01
CA ASP A 297 16.68 -1.05 25.25
C ASP A 297 16.13 -2.19 24.39
N LEU A 298 16.82 -3.34 24.45
CA LEU A 298 16.51 -4.52 23.63
C LEU A 298 15.87 -5.62 24.47
N ALA A 299 14.92 -6.33 23.86
CA ALA A 299 14.48 -7.63 24.36
C ALA A 299 15.45 -8.73 23.90
N SER A 300 15.58 -9.80 24.70
CA SER A 300 16.41 -10.96 24.36
C SER A 300 15.86 -11.79 23.21
N THR A 301 14.57 -11.65 22.89
CA THR A 301 13.92 -12.38 21.80
C THR A 301 12.97 -11.44 21.07
N LYS A 302 12.93 -11.55 19.74
CA LYS A 302 12.01 -10.75 18.93
C LYS A 302 11.54 -11.54 17.72
N THR A 303 10.25 -11.42 17.42
CA THR A 303 9.63 -11.90 16.19
C THR A 303 9.48 -10.72 15.24
N MET A 304 9.81 -10.95 13.97
CA MET A 304 9.85 -9.95 12.91
C MET A 304 9.07 -10.46 11.70
N GLU A 305 8.45 -9.52 11.00
CA GLU A 305 7.97 -9.70 9.64
C GLU A 305 8.64 -8.67 8.73
N GLU A 306 9.21 -9.14 7.63
CA GLU A 306 9.86 -8.31 6.62
C GLU A 306 9.44 -8.73 5.20
N THR A 307 9.45 -7.78 4.28
CA THR A 307 9.40 -8.04 2.84
C THR A 307 10.76 -7.72 2.23
N LEU A 308 11.38 -8.70 1.58
CA LEU A 308 12.67 -8.59 0.90
C LEU A 308 12.43 -8.46 -0.59
N TYR A 309 12.94 -7.41 -1.23
CA TYR A 309 12.67 -7.08 -2.62
C TYR A 309 13.87 -7.41 -3.51
N PHE A 310 13.59 -7.91 -4.71
CA PHE A 310 14.58 -8.41 -5.65
C PHE A 310 14.33 -7.89 -7.06
N GLU A 311 15.43 -7.53 -7.72
CA GLU A 311 15.47 -7.19 -9.14
C GLU A 311 16.18 -8.30 -9.92
N ARG A 312 15.63 -8.66 -11.07
CA ARG A 312 16.33 -9.51 -12.04
C ARG A 312 17.20 -8.62 -12.92
N GLN A 313 18.50 -8.81 -12.84
CA GLN A 313 19.50 -8.11 -13.64
C GLN A 313 19.45 -8.55 -15.11
N GLN A 314 20.05 -7.77 -16.01
CA GLN A 314 20.15 -8.12 -17.43
C GLN A 314 20.87 -9.44 -17.68
N SER A 315 21.76 -9.86 -16.76
CA SER A 315 22.44 -11.16 -16.79
C SER A 315 21.51 -12.35 -16.49
N GLY A 316 20.30 -12.09 -15.97
CA GLY A 316 19.37 -13.08 -15.43
C GLY A 316 19.60 -13.40 -13.95
N GLU A 317 20.64 -12.84 -13.34
CA GLU A 317 20.88 -12.97 -11.90
C GLU A 317 19.94 -12.09 -11.08
N PHE A 318 19.73 -12.46 -9.81
CA PHE A 318 18.90 -11.69 -8.90
C PHE A 318 19.77 -10.97 -7.87
N CYS A 319 19.45 -9.71 -7.60
CA CYS A 319 19.98 -9.00 -6.45
C CYS A 319 18.86 -8.44 -5.60
N MET A 320 19.10 -8.38 -4.30
CA MET A 320 18.18 -7.76 -3.34
C MET A 320 18.34 -6.24 -3.39
N ILE A 321 17.23 -5.51 -3.53
CA ILE A 321 17.18 -4.05 -3.69
C ILE A 321 16.63 -3.32 -2.46
N GLY A 322 16.02 -4.07 -1.54
CA GLY A 322 15.60 -3.51 -0.26
C GLY A 322 14.91 -4.50 0.65
N ALA A 323 14.71 -4.06 1.89
CA ALA A 323 13.92 -4.74 2.91
C ALA A 323 12.97 -3.74 3.58
N GLU A 324 11.71 -4.12 3.76
CA GLU A 324 10.70 -3.32 4.47
C GLU A 324 10.14 -4.12 5.66
N TYR A 325 10.22 -3.53 6.85
CA TYR A 325 9.61 -4.09 8.06
C TYR A 325 8.10 -3.85 8.05
N ARG A 326 7.33 -4.86 8.45
CA ARG A 326 5.87 -4.78 8.56
C ARG A 326 5.38 -4.47 9.97
#